data_AF-A0A955PHK9-F1
#
_entry.id   AF-A0A955PHK9-F1
#
_cell.length_a   1.000
_cell.length_b   1.000
_cell.length_c   1.000
_cell.angle_alpha   90.00
_cell.angle_beta   90.00
_cell.angle_gamma   90.00
#
_symmetry.space_group_name_H-M   'P 1'
#
loop_
_entity.id
_entity.type
_entity.pdbx_description
1 polymer ?
#
loop_
_entity_poly.entity_id
_entity_poly.type
_entity_poly.pdbx_seq_one_letter_code
_entity_poly.pdbx_strand_id
1 'polypeptide(L)' 'MPNTIEIDGFEAAINYDSDLKMFRGEFLGMNGGVDFYARDSEDLEKEALLSLKVFFQMCQEDGVKPQKTD' A
#
# COMPACT_ATOMS: atom_id res chain seq x y z
N MET A 1 -8.77 4.73 -16.42
CA MET A 1 -7.41 4.36 -15.96
C MET A 1 -7.40 4.56 -14.46
N PRO A 2 -7.06 3.54 -13.65
CA PRO A 2 -6.86 3.76 -12.22
C PRO A 2 -5.66 4.69 -12.02
N ASN A 3 -5.73 5.56 -11.01
CA ASN A 3 -4.57 6.35 -10.59
C ASN A 3 -3.65 5.42 -9.82
N THR A 4 -2.61 4.89 -10.46
CA THR A 4 -1.62 4.01 -9.81
C THR A 4 -0.30 4.73 -9.61
N ILE A 5 0.42 4.32 -8.56
CA ILE A 5 1.80 4.74 -8.28
C ILE A 5 2.66 3.50 -8.00
N GLU A 6 3.96 3.58 -8.27
CA GLU A 6 4.93 2.53 -7.95
C GLU A 6 5.76 2.96 -6.74
N ILE A 7 5.85 2.08 -5.73
CA ILE A 7 6.58 2.33 -4.48
C ILE A 7 7.38 1.08 -4.13
N ASP A 8 8.71 1.20 -4.05
CA ASP A 8 9.64 0.08 -3.85
C ASP A 8 9.41 -1.09 -4.82
N GLY A 9 9.00 -0.76 -6.05
CA GLY A 9 8.66 -1.73 -7.09
C GLY A 9 7.27 -2.34 -6.97
N PHE A 10 6.45 -1.97 -6.00
CA PHE A 10 5.06 -2.44 -5.86
C PHE A 10 4.09 -1.39 -6.38
N GLU A 11 3.11 -1.81 -7.18
CA GLU A 11 2.05 -0.92 -7.64
C GLU A 11 0.98 -0.76 -6.55
N ALA A 12 0.53 0.48 -6.34
CA ALA A 12 -0.60 0.81 -5.49
C ALA A 12 -1.65 1.61 -6.26
N ALA A 13 -2.92 1.25 -6.10
CA ALA A 13 -4.05 2.01 -6.62
C ALA A 13 -4.48 3.08 -5.63
N ILE A 14 -4.60 4.32 -6.09
CA ILE A 14 -4.96 5.48 -5.28
C ILE A 14 -6.40 5.90 -5.56
N ASN A 15 -7.20 5.93 -4.51
CA ASN A 15 -8.58 6.39 -4.52
C ASN A 15 -8.80 7.43 -3.43
N TYR A 16 -9.73 8.37 -3.64
CA TYR A 16 -10.14 9.28 -2.59
C TYR A 16 -11.32 8.68 -1.82
N ASP A 17 -11.15 8.48 -0.53
CA ASP A 17 -12.21 8.10 0.39
C ASP A 17 -12.95 9.37 0.84
N SER A 18 -14.19 9.53 0.37
CA SER A 18 -15.00 10.72 0.67
C SER A 18 -15.49 10.78 2.12
N ASP A 19 -15.60 9.63 2.78
CA ASP A 19 -16.11 9.55 4.15
C ASP A 19 -15.01 9.95 5.13
N LEU A 20 -13.78 9.51 4.88
CA LEU A 20 -12.59 9.85 5.66
C LEU A 20 -11.92 11.16 5.20
N LYS A 21 -12.29 11.67 4.01
CA LYS A 21 -11.68 12.82 3.35
C LYS A 21 -10.17 12.67 3.17
N MET A 22 -9.73 11.47 2.82
CA MET A 22 -8.32 11.10 2.68
C MET A 22 -8.10 10.32 1.38
N PHE A 23 -6.88 10.36 0.87
CA PHE A 23 -6.47 9.41 -0.15
C PHE A 23 -6.20 8.06 0.50
N ARG A 24 -6.77 7.01 -0.05
CA ARG A 24 -6.48 5.61 0.24
C ARG A 24 -5.59 5.07 -0.87
N GLY A 25 -4.46 4.50 -0.51
CA GLY A 25 -3.68 3.65 -1.39
C GLY A 25 -3.86 2.18 -1.02
N GLU A 26 -3.98 1.33 -2.03
CA GLU A 26 -4.09 -0.12 -1.88
C GLU A 26 -3.04 -0.80 -2.76
N PHE A 27 -2.11 -1.54 -2.16
CA PHE A 27 -1.10 -2.28 -2.91
C PHE A 27 -1.71 -3.46 -3.67
N LEU A 28 -1.43 -3.51 -4.96
CA LEU A 28 -1.94 -4.51 -5.87
C LEU A 28 -1.10 -5.79 -5.81
N GLY A 29 -1.76 -6.93 -5.94
CA GLY A 29 -1.09 -8.24 -6.01
C GLY A 29 -0.49 -8.73 -4.70
N MET A 30 -0.77 -8.08 -3.57
CA MET A 30 -0.31 -8.53 -2.23
C MET A 30 -1.39 -9.36 -1.52
N ASN A 31 -1.01 -10.54 -1.04
CA ASN A 31 -1.87 -11.34 -0.15
C ASN A 31 -2.04 -10.62 1.19
N GLY A 32 -3.26 -10.19 1.51
CA GLY A 32 -3.57 -9.55 2.79
C GLY A 32 -4.06 -8.10 2.71
N GLY A 33 -4.11 -7.50 1.52
CA GLY A 33 -4.68 -6.16 1.32
C GLY A 33 -3.94 -5.08 2.11
N VAL A 34 -2.75 -4.71 1.65
CA VAL A 34 -1.94 -3.68 2.30
C VAL A 34 -2.47 -2.31 1.87
N ASP A 35 -3.18 -1.66 2.77
CA ASP A 35 -3.70 -0.31 2.58
C ASP A 35 -2.86 0.73 3.33
N PHE A 36 -2.95 1.97 2.88
CA PHE A 36 -2.43 3.15 3.55
C PHE A 36 -3.33 4.35 3.28
N TYR A 37 -3.29 5.34 4.17
CA TYR A 37 -4.11 6.55 4.05
C TYR A 37 -3.28 7.80 4.28
N ALA A 38 -3.46 8.81 3.44
CA ALA A 38 -2.80 10.11 3.58
C ALA A 38 -3.76 11.26 3.24
N ARG A 39 -3.45 12.46 3.75
CA ARG A 39 -4.26 13.67 3.50
C ARG A 39 -3.83 14.42 2.24
N ASP A 40 -2.60 14.21 1.81
CA ASP A 40 -1.99 14.83 0.64
C ASP A 40 -1.02 13.86 -0.02
N SER A 41 -0.52 14.26 -1.19
CA SER A 41 0.39 13.45 -1.99
C SER A 41 1.79 13.30 -1.40
N GLU A 42 2.25 14.24 -0.55
CA GLU A 42 3.59 14.18 0.03
C GLU A 42 3.67 13.11 1.12
N ASP A 43 2.62 12.97 1.92
CA ASP A 43 2.54 11.95 2.96
C ASP A 43 2.14 10.58 2.40
N LEU A 44 1.54 10.54 1.21
CA LEU A 44 1.07 9.31 0.56
C LEU A 44 2.20 8.29 0.33
N GLU A 45 3.36 8.75 -0.15
CA GLU A 45 4.53 7.89 -0.36
C GLU A 45 5.14 7.41 0.97
N LYS A 46 5.15 8.26 2.00
CA LYS A 46 5.69 7.92 3.33
C LYS A 46 4.84 6.84 4.01
N GLU A 47 3.53 7.01 3.99
CA GLU A 47 2.58 6.06 4.57
C GLU A 47 2.61 4.72 3.83
N ALA A 48 2.75 4.75 2.51
CA ALA A 48 2.91 3.55 1.71
C ALA A 48 4.17 2.74 2.07
N LEU A 49 5.33 3.41 2.19
CA LEU A 49 6.59 2.77 2.60
C LEU A 49 6.50 2.17 4.00
N LEU A 50 5.83 2.87 4.92
CA LEU A 50 5.59 2.38 6.27
C LEU A 50 4.70 1.13 6.26
N SER A 51 3.60 1.15 5.51
CA SER A 51 2.71 0.00 5.35
C SER A 51 3.43 -1.20 4.74
N LEU A 52 4.26 -1.01 3.71
CA LEU A 52 5.09 -2.09 3.15
C LEU A 52 6.05 -2.68 4.17
N LYS A 53 6.72 -1.82 4.95
CA LYS A 53 7.66 -2.28 5.98
C LYS A 53 6.97 -3.15 7.03
N VAL A 54 5.80 -2.72 7.50
CA VAL A 54 5.00 -3.49 8.47
C VAL A 54 4.55 -4.81 7.85
N PHE A 55 4.09 -4.80 6.60
CA PHE A 55 3.71 -6.01 5.88
C PHE A 55 4.86 -7.02 5.76
N PHE A 56 6.06 -6.58 5.38
CA PHE A 56 7.22 -7.47 5.27
C PHE A 56 7.65 -8.03 6.63
N GLN A 57 7.55 -7.22 7.68
CA GLN A 57 7.81 -7.68 9.05
C GLN A 57 6.82 -8.79 9.44
N MET A 58 5.52 -8.60 9.21
CA MET A 58 4.51 -9.62 9.48
C MET A 58 4.77 -10.90 8.68
N CYS A 59 5.10 -10.78 7.39
CA CYS A 59 5.45 -11.92 6.55
C CYS A 59 6.65 -12.70 7.13
N GLN A 60 7.67 -11.98 7.60
CA GLN A 60 8.85 -12.58 8.24
C GLN A 60 8.49 -13.30 9.55
N GLU A 61 7.66 -12.67 10.39
CA GLU A 61 7.20 -13.24 11.66
C GLU A 61 6.38 -14.51 11.45
N ASP A 62 5.51 -14.53 10.43
CA ASP A 62 4.67 -15.67 10.06
C ASP A 62 5.42 -16.74 9.23
N GLY A 63 6.68 -16.49 8.85
CA GLY A 63 7.49 -17.39 8.03
C GLY A 63 6.96 -17.56 6.59
N VAL A 64 6.16 -16.61 6.11
CA VAL A 64 5.60 -16.59 4.76
C VAL A 64 6.39 -15.66 3.85
N LYS A 65 6.39 -15.95 2.54
CA LYS A 65 7.03 -15.04 1.57
C LYS A 65 6.06 -13.90 1.25
N PRO A 66 6.51 -12.63 1.30
CA PRO A 66 5.76 -11.55 0.71
C PRO A 66 5.79 -11.73 -0.81
N GLN A 67 4.68 -12.21 -1.39
CA GLN A 67 4.58 -12.46 -2.82
C GLN A 67 3.82 -11.32 -3.49
N LYS A 68 4.37 -10.82 -4.60
CA LYS A 68 3.56 -10.33 -5.70
C LYS A 68 2.91 -11.55 -6.32
N THR A 69 1.59 -11.54 -6.43
CA THR A 69 0.89 -12.55 -7.20
C THR A 69 1.15 -12.21 -8.67
N ASP A 70 1.99 -13.01 -9.34
CA ASP A 70 2.23 -12.92 -10.79
C ASP A 70 0.94 -13.18 -11.60
#